data_AF-M5S2V6-F1
#
_entry.id   AF-M5S2V6-F1
#
_cell.length_a   1.000
_cell.length_b   1.000
_cell.length_c   1.000
_cell.angle_alpha   90.00
_cell.angle_beta   90.00
_cell.angle_gamma   90.00
#
_symmetry.space_group_name_H-M   'P 1'
#
loop_
_entity.id
_entity.type
_entity.pdbx_description
1 polymer ?
#
loop_
_entity_poly.entity_id
_entity_poly.type
_entity_poly.pdbx_seq_one_letter_code
_entity_poly.pdbx_strand_id
1 'polypeptide(L)'
;MIKEAGTTDEAPLRESLRLRRFETANGQSLPATVVRLLLRPLVDCEGDFDLVIGLETIVAEILECTHGRARLVKRKHDWAVYAVVAGSGAFHQSMLIWLAHKAVKNKWSLIEDHERP
;
A
#
# COMPACT_ATOMS: atom_id res chain seq x y z
N MET A 1 16.08 -1.71 1.92
CA MET A 1 16.66 -0.34 1.76
C MET A 1 15.60 0.59 1.17
N ILE A 2 14.69 1.06 2.01
CA ILE A 2 13.69 2.07 1.67
C ILE A 2 14.42 3.38 1.35
N LYS A 3 14.40 3.83 0.09
CA LYS A 3 14.84 5.19 -0.24
C LYS A 3 13.81 6.16 0.33
N GLU A 4 14.23 7.02 1.25
CA GLU A 4 13.41 8.14 1.74
C GLU A 4 13.12 9.07 0.56
N ALA A 5 11.91 8.94 0.00
CA ALA A 5 11.38 9.93 -0.91
C ALA A 5 10.88 11.10 -0.05
N GLY A 6 11.65 12.21 -0.05
CA GLY A 6 11.27 13.45 0.62
C GLY A 6 9.85 13.85 0.23
N THR A 7 9.07 14.30 1.21
CA THR A 7 7.65 14.68 1.17
C THR A 7 7.07 14.83 -0.24
N THR A 8 6.81 13.69 -0.90
CA THR A 8 6.42 13.68 -2.30
C THR A 8 4.95 14.05 -2.39
N ASP A 9 4.62 15.02 -3.24
CA ASP A 9 3.24 15.35 -3.58
C ASP A 9 2.49 14.06 -4.01
N GLU A 10 1.40 13.74 -3.32
CA GLU A 10 0.69 12.46 -3.45
C GLU A 10 -0.07 12.37 -4.80
N ALA A 11 -0.47 13.52 -5.36
CA ALA A 11 -1.24 13.62 -6.59
C ALA A 11 -0.50 13.06 -7.83
N PRO A 12 0.75 13.48 -8.14
CA PRO A 12 1.49 12.94 -9.29
C PRO A 12 1.81 11.45 -9.14
N LEU A 13 2.00 10.95 -7.91
CA LEU A 13 2.20 9.52 -7.65
C LEU A 13 0.96 8.70 -8.02
N ARG A 14 -0.24 9.16 -7.61
CA ARG A 14 -1.50 8.52 -7.98
C ARG A 14 -1.72 8.51 -9.47
N GLU A 15 -1.42 9.62 -10.14
CA GLU A 15 -1.58 9.72 -11.59
C GLU A 15 -0.62 8.77 -12.32
N SER A 16 0.63 8.65 -11.86
CA SER A 16 1.59 7.69 -12.40
C SER A 16 1.14 6.23 -12.30
N LEU A 17 0.30 5.92 -11.31
CA LEU A 17 -0.25 4.60 -11.06
C LEU A 17 -1.53 4.34 -11.90
N ARG A 18 -2.38 5.35 -12.10
CA ARG A 18 -3.60 5.26 -12.93
C ARG A 18 -3.31 4.92 -14.39
N LEU A 19 -2.19 5.40 -14.92
CA LEU A 19 -1.81 5.18 -16.32
C LEU A 19 -1.41 3.72 -16.63
N ARG A 20 -1.24 2.87 -15.61
CA ARG A 20 -0.90 1.45 -15.78
C ARG A 20 -2.16 0.59 -15.89
N ARG A 21 -2.59 0.30 -17.12
CA ARG A 21 -3.76 -0.57 -17.40
C ARG A 21 -3.58 -1.97 -16.81
N PHE A 22 -4.68 -2.55 -16.32
CA PHE A 22 -4.78 -3.98 -16.03
C PHE A 22 -5.36 -4.68 -17.24
N GLU A 23 -4.57 -5.60 -17.79
CA GLU A 23 -5.00 -6.53 -18.83
C GLU A 23 -4.76 -7.92 -18.27
N THR A 24 -5.78 -8.77 -18.33
CA THR A 24 -5.60 -10.20 -18.03
C THR A 24 -4.76 -10.85 -19.12
N ALA A 25 -4.30 -12.08 -18.87
CA ALA A 25 -3.64 -12.90 -19.89
C ALA A 25 -4.48 -13.07 -21.18
N ASN A 26 -5.78 -12.80 -21.09
CA ASN A 26 -6.75 -12.94 -22.18
C ASN A 26 -7.07 -11.58 -22.84
N GLY A 27 -6.35 -10.50 -22.47
CA GLY A 27 -6.57 -9.14 -22.97
C GLY A 27 -7.81 -8.43 -22.42
N GLN A 28 -8.50 -9.00 -21.42
CA GLN A 28 -9.64 -8.34 -20.78
C GLN A 28 -9.16 -7.29 -19.77
N SER A 29 -9.77 -6.11 -19.80
CA SER A 29 -9.51 -5.10 -18.79
C SER A 29 -10.28 -5.41 -17.51
N LEU A 30 -9.57 -5.58 -16.40
CA LEU A 30 -10.19 -5.70 -15.07
C LEU A 30 -10.45 -4.30 -14.50
N PRO A 31 -11.55 -4.11 -13.74
CA PRO A 31 -11.74 -2.89 -12.99
C PRO A 31 -10.57 -2.73 -12.02
N ALA A 32 -9.89 -1.59 -12.13
CA ALA A 32 -8.71 -1.27 -11.34
C ALA A 32 -8.97 0.00 -10.54
N THR A 33 -8.70 -0.05 -9.24
CA THR A 33 -8.90 1.08 -8.33
C THR A 33 -7.58 1.45 -7.68
N VAL A 34 -7.31 2.75 -7.60
CA VAL A 34 -6.20 3.27 -6.79
C VAL A 34 -6.67 3.38 -5.36
N VAL A 35 -5.98 2.70 -4.46
CA VAL A 35 -6.28 2.69 -3.03
C VAL A 35 -5.13 3.29 -2.25
N ARG A 36 -5.44 4.03 -1.19
CA ARG A 36 -4.48 4.55 -0.24
C ARG A 36 -4.53 3.71 1.02
N LEU A 37 -3.42 3.06 1.36
CA LEU A 37 -3.27 2.29 2.59
C LEU A 37 -2.38 3.08 3.54
N LEU A 38 -2.90 3.44 4.71
CA LEU A 38 -2.13 4.04 5.78
C LEU A 38 -1.52 2.95 6.67
N LEU A 39 -0.23 3.09 6.94
CA LEU A 39 0.56 2.24 7.82
C LEU A 39 1.04 3.09 8.99
N ARG A 40 0.63 2.71 10.20
CA ARG A 40 1.06 3.34 11.44
C ARG A 40 1.70 2.31 12.37
N PRO A 41 2.81 2.64 13.04
CA PRO A 41 3.33 1.75 14.06
C PRO A 41 2.32 1.64 15.21
N LEU A 42 2.10 0.41 15.71
CA LEU A 42 1.22 0.15 16.86
C LEU A 42 1.91 0.42 18.20
N VAL A 43 3.22 0.59 18.18
CA VAL A 43 4.08 0.77 19.34
C VAL A 43 4.98 1.97 19.09
N ASP A 44 5.13 2.84 20.08
CA ASP A 44 6.09 3.94 20.04
C ASP A 44 7.49 3.38 20.28
N CYS A 45 8.28 3.28 19.22
CA CYS A 45 9.67 2.84 19.30
C CYS A 45 10.48 3.64 18.27
N GLU A 46 10.84 4.88 18.61
CA GLU A 46 11.78 5.65 17.79
C GLU A 46 13.09 4.85 17.62
N GLY A 47 13.47 4.56 16.38
CA GLY A 47 14.76 3.93 16.05
C GLY A 47 14.81 2.40 16.12
N ASP A 48 13.67 1.73 16.26
CA ASP A 48 13.64 0.27 16.30
C ASP A 48 13.82 -0.35 14.90
N PHE A 49 14.95 -1.04 14.70
CA PHE A 49 15.23 -1.78 13.47
C PHE A 49 14.12 -2.79 13.14
N ASP A 50 13.47 -3.36 14.15
CA ASP A 50 12.39 -4.34 13.97
C ASP A 50 11.14 -3.70 13.36
N LEU A 51 10.84 -2.43 13.66
CA LEU A 51 9.73 -1.70 13.04
C LEU A 51 10.00 -1.43 11.56
N VAL A 52 11.24 -1.09 11.19
CA VAL A 52 11.62 -0.87 9.79
C VAL A 52 11.51 -2.16 8.99
N ILE A 53 11.99 -3.28 9.54
CA ILE A 53 11.86 -4.61 8.92
C ILE A 53 10.38 -4.98 8.78
N GLY A 54 9.57 -4.72 9.81
CA GLY A 54 8.13 -4.92 9.76
C GLY A 54 7.45 -4.13 8.64
N LEU A 55 7.83 -2.85 8.47
CA LEU A 55 7.32 -2.00 7.40
C LEU A 55 7.73 -2.54 6.02
N GLU A 56 9.02 -2.87 5.83
CA GLU A 56 9.54 -3.44 4.57
C GLU A 56 8.79 -4.73 4.20
N THR A 57 8.52 -5.58 5.19
CA THR A 57 7.78 -6.83 5.02
C THR A 57 6.35 -6.59 4.53
N ILE A 58 5.64 -5.63 5.12
CA ILE A 58 4.25 -5.31 4.72
C ILE A 58 4.23 -4.68 3.33
N VAL A 59 5.16 -3.78 3.03
CA VAL A 59 5.25 -3.12 1.72
C VAL A 59 5.57 -4.13 0.62
N ALA A 60 6.42 -5.11 0.89
CA ALA A 60 6.70 -6.20 -0.04
C ALA A 60 5.43 -7.03 -0.31
N GLU A 61 4.66 -7.39 0.72
CA GLU A 61 3.38 -8.11 0.55
C GLU A 61 2.38 -7.29 -0.30
N ILE A 62 2.27 -5.98 -0.06
CA ILE A 62 1.41 -5.10 -0.85
C ILE A 62 1.88 -5.07 -2.32
N LEU A 63 3.19 -5.00 -2.56
CA LEU A 63 3.76 -5.04 -3.91
C LEU A 63 3.42 -6.36 -4.61
N GLU A 64 3.51 -7.50 -3.93
CA GLU A 64 3.13 -8.81 -4.47
C GLU A 64 1.63 -8.84 -4.83
N CYS A 65 0.75 -8.47 -3.90
CA CYS A 65 -0.70 -8.45 -4.13
C CYS A 65 -1.12 -7.51 -5.28
N THR A 66 -0.32 -6.48 -5.56
CA THR A 66 -0.61 -5.47 -6.59
C THR A 66 0.26 -5.60 -7.84
N HIS A 67 0.99 -6.71 -7.98
CA HIS A 67 1.88 -6.98 -9.12
C HIS A 67 2.89 -5.84 -9.37
N GLY A 68 3.52 -5.35 -8.31
CA GLY A 68 4.51 -4.28 -8.33
C GLY A 68 3.95 -2.86 -8.52
N ARG A 69 2.62 -2.70 -8.45
CA ARG A 69 1.92 -1.43 -8.69
C ARG A 69 1.58 -0.73 -7.39
N ALA A 70 2.56 -0.63 -6.50
CA ALA A 70 2.46 0.13 -5.27
C ALA A 70 3.62 1.12 -5.09
N ARG A 71 3.38 2.21 -4.38
CA ARG A 71 4.37 3.24 -4.03
C ARG A 71 4.22 3.64 -2.58
N LEU A 72 5.31 3.54 -1.83
CA LEU A 72 5.39 3.98 -0.43
C LEU A 72 5.77 5.47 -0.37
N VAL A 73 5.11 6.21 0.51
CA VAL A 73 5.33 7.62 0.80
C VAL A 73 5.44 7.79 2.31
N LYS A 74 6.48 8.48 2.76
CA LYS A 74 6.63 8.86 4.17
C LYS A 74 5.79 10.11 4.44
N ARG A 75 4.95 10.07 5.47
CA ARG A 75 4.25 11.25 6.03
C ARG A 75 4.88 11.61 7.38
N LYS A 76 4.43 12.69 8.01
CA LYS A 76 5.03 13.23 9.25
C LYS A 76 5.19 12.18 10.36
N HIS A 77 4.15 11.39 10.60
CA HIS A 77 4.13 10.37 11.66
C HIS A 77 3.72 8.97 11.16
N ASP A 78 3.36 8.87 9.88
CA ASP A 78 2.75 7.68 9.28
C ASP A 78 3.42 7.37 7.95
N TRP A 79 3.13 6.20 7.41
CA TRP A 79 3.47 5.82 6.04
C TRP A 79 2.19 5.62 5.24
N ALA A 80 2.23 5.99 3.96
CA ALA A 80 1.13 5.75 3.04
C ALA A 80 1.62 4.90 1.87
N VAL A 81 0.84 3.92 1.46
CA VAL A 81 1.07 3.14 0.24
C VAL A 81 -0.07 3.40 -0.72
N TYR A 82 0.27 3.96 -1.89
CA TYR A 82 -0.65 4.03 -3.02
C TYR A 82 -0.51 2.76 -3.83
N ALA A 83 -1.57 2.00 -3.96
CA ALA A 83 -1.56 0.75 -4.69
C ALA A 83 -2.68 0.72 -5.73
N VAL A 84 -2.43 0.08 -6.87
CA VAL A 84 -3.50 -0.21 -7.81
C VAL A 84 -3.92 -1.65 -7.66
N VAL A 85 -5.17 -1.85 -7.29
CA VAL A 85 -5.76 -3.16 -7.07
C VAL A 85 -6.72 -3.43 -8.21
N ALA A 86 -6.57 -4.59 -8.85
CA ALA A 86 -7.53 -5.04 -9.85
C ALA A 86 -8.26 -6.29 -9.36
N GLY A 87 -9.54 -6.35 -9.69
CA GLY A 87 -10.39 -7.46 -9.29
C GLY A 87 -11.75 -7.00 -8.78
N SER A 88 -12.50 -7.94 -8.23
CA SER A 88 -13.82 -7.65 -7.65
C SER A 88 -13.69 -6.98 -6.29
N GLY A 89 -14.76 -6.33 -5.82
CA GLY A 89 -14.82 -5.79 -4.46
C GLY A 89 -14.58 -6.86 -3.39
N ALA A 90 -15.00 -8.11 -3.63
CA ALA A 90 -14.76 -9.23 -2.71
C ALA A 90 -13.27 -9.62 -2.63
N PHE A 91 -12.56 -9.57 -3.75
CA PHE A 91 -11.11 -9.77 -3.77
C PHE A 91 -10.40 -8.65 -3.00
N HIS A 92 -10.79 -7.40 -3.26
CA HIS A 92 -10.25 -6.22 -2.57
C HIS A 92 -10.39 -6.33 -1.05
N GLN A 93 -11.59 -6.65 -0.55
CA GLN A 93 -11.83 -6.82 0.89
C GLN A 93 -11.02 -7.98 1.50
N SER A 94 -10.96 -9.12 0.80
CA SER A 94 -10.15 -10.27 1.24
C SER A 94 -8.66 -9.92 1.33
N MET A 95 -8.14 -9.20 0.33
CA MET A 95 -6.77 -8.71 0.29
C MET A 95 -6.49 -7.77 1.46
N LEU A 96 -7.38 -6.81 1.74
CA LEU A 96 -7.21 -5.90 2.87
C LEU A 96 -7.18 -6.61 4.22
N ILE A 97 -8.06 -7.59 4.45
CA ILE A 97 -8.09 -8.38 5.69
C ILE A 97 -6.78 -9.14 5.86
N TRP A 98 -6.29 -9.77 4.79
CA TRP A 98 -5.01 -10.48 4.80
C TRP A 98 -3.84 -9.54 5.12
N LEU A 99 -3.76 -8.40 4.43
CA LEU A 99 -2.71 -7.39 4.63
C LEU A 99 -2.76 -6.80 6.04
N ALA A 100 -3.95 -6.52 6.58
CA ALA A 100 -4.12 -6.03 7.95
C ALA A 100 -3.65 -7.05 8.98
N HIS A 101 -3.98 -8.33 8.81
CA HIS A 101 -3.47 -9.40 9.67
C HIS A 101 -1.94 -9.50 9.62
N LYS A 102 -1.33 -9.36 8.44
CA LYS A 102 0.14 -9.32 8.28
C LYS A 102 0.74 -8.08 8.93
N ALA A 103 0.10 -6.93 8.82
CA ALA A 103 0.56 -5.69 9.44
C ALA A 103 0.60 -5.83 10.96
N VAL A 104 -0.47 -6.34 11.58
CA VAL A 104 -0.54 -6.51 13.05
C VAL A 104 0.54 -7.45 13.55
N LYS A 105 0.82 -8.54 12.83
CA LYS A 105 1.92 -9.46 13.16
C LYS A 105 3.30 -8.77 13.18
N ASN A 106 3.46 -7.73 12.38
CA ASN A 106 4.67 -6.93 12.26
C ASN A 106 4.62 -5.64 13.09
N LYS A 107 3.67 -5.48 14.02
CA LYS A 107 3.51 -4.29 14.89
C LYS A 107 3.08 -3.02 14.15
N TRP A 108 2.36 -3.17 13.04
CA TRP A 108 1.79 -2.07 12.27
C TRP A 108 0.25 -2.19 12.18
N SER A 109 -0.45 -1.07 12.19
CA SER A 109 -1.84 -1.01 11.74
C SER A 109 -1.87 -0.72 10.25
N LEU A 110 -2.82 -1.33 9.53
CA LEU A 110 -3.12 -1.02 8.14
C LEU A 110 -4.56 -0.55 8.04
N ILE A 111 -4.76 0.62 7.45
CA ILE A 111 -6.08 1.25 7.29
C ILE A 111 -6.24 1.65 5.83
N GLU A 112 -7.32 1.22 5.18
CA GLU A 112 -7.70 1.81 3.90
C GLU A 112 -8.29 3.20 4.16
N ASP A 113 -7.67 4.20 3.57
CA ASP A 113 -8.09 5.58 3.69
C ASP A 113 -8.73 6.04 2.38
N HIS A 114 -10.05 6.09 2.40
CA HIS A 114 -10.81 6.71 1.33
C HIS A 114 -10.72 8.22 1.52
N GLU A 115 -9.96 8.90 0.66
CA GLU A 115 -10.20 10.33 0.51
C GLU A 115 -11.67 10.51 0.12
N ARG A 116 -12.44 11.14 1.01
CA ARG A 116 -13.74 11.66 0.60
C ARG A 116 -13.47 12.63 -0.56
N PRO A 117 -14.26 12.54 -1.64
CA PRO A 117 -14.16 13.46 -2.78
C PRO A 117 -14.34 14.92 -2.34
#